data_AF-A0A3R7IX26-F1
#
_entry.id   AF-A0A3R7IX26-F1
#
_cell.length_a   1.000
_cell.length_b   1.000
_cell.length_c   1.000
_cell.angle_alpha   90.00
_cell.angle_beta   90.00
_cell.angle_gamma   90.00
#
_symmetry.space_group_name_H-M   'P 1'
#
loop_
_entity.id
_entity.type
_entity.pdbx_description
1 polymer ?
#
loop_
_entity_poly.entity_id
_entity_poly.type
_entity_poly.pdbx_seq_one_letter_code
_entity_poly.pdbx_strand_id
1 'polypeptide(L)'
;MPMNLTGALAALDTHQPDALLGLRESQWIDVKKQPYQLSAPAVAEEFAKDVAAFANAGGGVIVLGIATRPEHGAEILDQVLGVDPAAVNGDQIRKTLLQRITPAVRGIRIGWSGREDEPQVAFIHIPTQAPGQLFVVAAPTGKNGSPRPDTVAVPIRDGDGTHWLPRAEIQQLLAAGVRASGMPTSQALAALVREAAAETRSDGLRVGQGLAAREREIRQAHQELAAQGLGEPAGEAWEHGTTALQDFHHSQPGMPGWVLCLVAGRPPVAVAAPIWQAIMDAGRTDVGQDALAAIGFPAPPAAGRTPWLVEADAQSLDLDRGHWGAGRLVRSENDAWRWQPRPHFSLHQGRSATAWTSGQTPTLRLRVVVNLPWSGTETLEITKPRRQQLEQHLPFSALAGAMTMLSRRRGANLPAAQWKRTTSGNSSRSLAYTCTLADPDGTPALRAAAMLALPTTMEPSVVTCAEILVDDQQAWAALLPPGCTTRLTLEEAQAVLCEAWKTAAELLPEALGTPDLRWSAPPTGELRLSSERPEPNGVRPPLASCLDLTPFGDGEDRQGMAVTVTAPPRLAAGERRDLLQQALVHMARLFGYVDADLDALHQTSA
;
A
#
# COMPACT_ATOMS: atom_id res chain seq x y z
N MET A 1 10.84 -10.31 -61.66
CA MET A 1 11.37 -10.22 -60.28
C MET A 1 10.17 -10.29 -59.35
N PRO A 2 10.16 -11.12 -58.30
CA PRO A 2 9.07 -11.08 -57.32
C PRO A 2 9.03 -9.66 -56.70
N MET A 3 7.84 -9.07 -56.62
CA MET A 3 7.68 -7.73 -56.04
C MET A 3 8.09 -7.77 -54.56
N ASN A 4 8.86 -6.78 -54.11
CA ASN A 4 9.29 -6.62 -52.72
C ASN A 4 8.62 -5.38 -52.10
N LEU A 5 8.84 -5.15 -50.80
CA LEU A 5 8.27 -4.01 -50.07
C LEU A 5 8.47 -2.67 -50.80
N THR A 6 9.68 -2.40 -51.28
CA THR A 6 9.98 -1.16 -52.02
C THR A 6 9.16 -1.04 -53.31
N GLY A 7 9.04 -2.14 -54.08
CA GLY A 7 8.23 -2.17 -55.30
C GLY A 7 6.74 -2.00 -55.02
N ALA A 8 6.23 -2.61 -53.95
CA ALA A 8 4.83 -2.48 -53.54
C ALA A 8 4.51 -1.05 -53.06
N LEU A 9 5.40 -0.43 -52.27
CA LEU A 9 5.25 0.96 -51.85
C LEU A 9 5.32 1.92 -53.04
N ALA A 10 6.22 1.68 -54.00
CA ALA A 10 6.28 2.49 -55.22
C ALA A 10 4.99 2.38 -56.05
N ALA A 11 4.40 1.19 -56.16
CA ALA A 11 3.10 0.99 -56.83
C ALA A 11 1.98 1.74 -56.10
N LEU A 12 1.95 1.66 -54.76
CA LEU A 12 0.99 2.38 -53.94
C LEU A 12 1.15 3.91 -54.07
N ASP A 13 2.38 4.41 -54.02
CA ASP A 13 2.69 5.85 -54.16
C ASP A 13 2.41 6.39 -55.57
N THR A 14 2.38 5.52 -56.59
CA THR A 14 2.05 5.90 -57.97
C THR A 14 0.58 5.61 -58.34
N HIS A 15 -0.28 5.40 -57.33
CA HIS A 15 -1.72 5.17 -57.49
C HIS A 15 -2.09 3.91 -58.29
N GLN A 16 -1.29 2.85 -58.19
CA GLN A 16 -1.50 1.57 -58.90
C GLN A 16 -1.69 0.39 -57.93
N PRO A 17 -2.79 0.35 -57.15
CA PRO A 17 -3.02 -0.73 -56.19
C PRO A 17 -3.21 -2.11 -56.86
N ASP A 18 -3.70 -2.16 -58.10
CA ASP A 18 -3.88 -3.40 -58.87
C ASP A 18 -2.56 -4.15 -59.13
N ALA A 19 -1.43 -3.45 -59.11
CA ALA A 19 -0.11 -4.06 -59.28
C ALA A 19 0.24 -5.01 -58.11
N LEU A 20 -0.49 -4.93 -56.99
CA LEU A 20 -0.35 -5.83 -55.85
C LEU A 20 -1.14 -7.14 -56.00
N LEU A 21 -2.06 -7.23 -56.96
CA LEU A 21 -2.87 -8.43 -57.16
C LEU A 21 -2.01 -9.61 -57.62
N GLY A 22 -2.35 -10.80 -57.13
CA GLY A 22 -1.57 -12.02 -57.32
C GLY A 22 -0.36 -12.15 -56.38
N LEU A 23 -0.05 -11.13 -55.56
CA LEU A 23 0.93 -11.28 -54.50
C LEU A 23 0.39 -12.13 -53.36
N ARG A 24 1.29 -12.85 -52.72
CA ARG A 24 1.02 -13.57 -51.48
C ARG A 24 1.21 -12.64 -50.29
N GLU A 25 0.34 -12.72 -49.29
CA GLU A 25 0.65 -12.19 -47.97
C GLU A 25 1.96 -12.79 -47.45
N SER A 26 2.77 -11.96 -46.79
CA SER A 26 4.10 -12.37 -46.37
C SER A 26 4.61 -11.55 -45.19
N GLN A 27 5.89 -11.75 -44.86
CA GLN A 27 6.54 -11.10 -43.73
C GLN A 27 6.52 -9.56 -43.79
N TRP A 28 6.33 -8.97 -44.99
CA TRP A 28 6.38 -7.53 -45.21
C TRP A 28 5.06 -6.92 -45.73
N ILE A 29 4.04 -7.72 -46.05
CA ILE A 29 2.74 -7.24 -46.53
C ILE A 29 1.58 -8.02 -45.90
N ASP A 30 0.59 -7.27 -45.44
CA ASP A 30 -0.69 -7.76 -44.91
C ASP A 30 -1.81 -6.95 -45.56
N VAL A 31 -2.93 -7.58 -45.92
CA VAL A 31 -4.08 -6.86 -46.45
C VAL A 31 -5.33 -7.13 -45.64
N LYS A 32 -6.15 -6.08 -45.49
CA LYS A 32 -7.45 -6.19 -44.83
C LYS A 32 -8.54 -5.73 -45.80
N LYS A 33 -9.64 -6.47 -45.85
CA LYS A 33 -10.81 -6.13 -46.68
C LYS A 33 -11.48 -4.81 -46.28
N GLN A 34 -11.35 -4.41 -45.01
CA GLN A 34 -12.01 -3.23 -44.43
C GLN A 34 -11.06 -2.52 -43.46
N PRO A 35 -11.25 -1.22 -43.19
CA PRO A 35 -10.51 -0.50 -42.16
C PRO A 35 -10.74 -1.06 -40.75
N TYR A 36 -9.74 -0.88 -39.88
CA TYR A 36 -9.86 -1.21 -38.47
C TYR A 36 -10.86 -0.27 -37.77
N GLN A 37 -11.87 -0.85 -37.11
CA GLN A 37 -12.79 -0.11 -36.26
C GLN A 37 -12.15 0.14 -34.88
N LEU A 38 -11.26 1.13 -34.81
CA LEU A 38 -10.42 1.41 -33.62
C LEU A 38 -11.19 1.85 -32.37
N SER A 39 -12.49 2.12 -32.48
CA SER A 39 -13.37 2.33 -31.32
C SER A 39 -13.67 1.02 -30.56
N ALA A 40 -13.51 -0.14 -31.21
CA ALA A 40 -13.67 -1.44 -30.58
C ALA A 40 -12.34 -1.89 -29.95
N PRO A 41 -12.28 -2.15 -28.63
CA PRO A 41 -11.02 -2.48 -27.94
C PRO A 41 -10.28 -3.69 -28.53
N ALA A 42 -10.98 -4.77 -28.85
CA ALA A 42 -10.39 -5.97 -29.43
C ALA A 42 -9.76 -5.72 -30.81
N VAL A 43 -10.37 -4.85 -31.62
CA VAL A 43 -9.86 -4.49 -32.95
C VAL A 43 -8.65 -3.57 -32.83
N ALA A 44 -8.65 -2.65 -31.84
CA ALA A 44 -7.50 -1.81 -31.54
C ALA A 44 -6.30 -2.63 -31.01
N GLU A 45 -6.57 -3.70 -30.25
CA GLU A 45 -5.54 -4.66 -29.79
C GLU A 45 -4.95 -5.47 -30.94
N GLU A 46 -5.80 -6.01 -31.82
CA GLU A 46 -5.37 -6.72 -33.02
C GLU A 46 -4.52 -5.82 -33.93
N PHE A 47 -4.97 -4.58 -34.16
CA PHE A 47 -4.21 -3.60 -34.93
C PHE A 47 -2.83 -3.30 -34.31
N ALA A 48 -2.77 -3.07 -33.00
CA ALA A 48 -1.51 -2.83 -32.31
C ALA A 48 -0.56 -4.04 -32.38
N LYS A 49 -1.12 -5.26 -32.26
CA LYS A 49 -0.37 -6.51 -32.42
C LYS A 49 0.26 -6.59 -33.81
N ASP A 50 -0.51 -6.36 -34.87
CA ASP A 50 -0.04 -6.49 -36.25
C ASP A 50 1.05 -5.46 -36.57
N VAL A 51 0.89 -4.21 -36.12
CA VAL A 51 1.91 -3.15 -36.30
C VAL A 51 3.19 -3.45 -35.52
N ALA A 52 3.09 -3.90 -34.26
CA ALA A 52 4.24 -4.29 -33.47
C ALA A 52 4.98 -5.50 -34.07
N ALA A 53 4.24 -6.45 -34.66
CA ALA A 53 4.83 -7.59 -35.36
C ALA A 53 5.68 -7.15 -36.56
N PHE A 54 5.18 -6.20 -37.38
CA PHE A 54 5.96 -5.62 -38.47
C PHE A 54 7.18 -4.85 -37.98
N ALA A 55 7.05 -4.08 -36.90
CA ALA A 55 8.17 -3.35 -36.31
C ALA A 55 9.29 -4.31 -35.83
N ASN A 56 8.92 -5.46 -35.26
CA ASN A 56 9.85 -6.51 -34.84
C ASN A 56 10.44 -7.34 -36.01
N ALA A 57 9.81 -7.30 -37.19
CA ALA A 57 10.20 -8.09 -38.37
C ALA A 57 10.93 -7.29 -39.47
N GLY A 58 11.39 -6.07 -39.16
CA GLY A 58 12.15 -5.24 -40.10
C GLY A 58 11.31 -4.27 -40.93
N GLY A 59 10.03 -4.09 -40.60
CA GLY A 59 9.09 -3.20 -41.29
C GLY A 59 8.15 -3.92 -42.26
N GLY A 60 7.20 -3.19 -42.82
CA GLY A 60 6.21 -3.72 -43.75
C GLY A 60 5.10 -2.73 -44.08
N VAL A 61 4.08 -3.21 -44.78
CA VAL A 61 2.91 -2.42 -45.18
C VAL A 61 1.63 -3.19 -44.91
N ILE A 62 0.65 -2.51 -44.32
CA ILE A 62 -0.73 -2.98 -44.19
C ILE A 62 -1.57 -2.23 -45.23
N VAL A 63 -2.25 -2.94 -46.12
CA VAL A 63 -3.13 -2.33 -47.14
C VAL A 63 -4.59 -2.62 -46.83
N LEU A 64 -5.41 -1.57 -46.74
CA LEU A 64 -6.83 -1.63 -46.43
C LEU A 64 -7.65 -1.46 -47.71
N GLY A 65 -8.61 -2.36 -47.94
CA GLY A 65 -9.46 -2.36 -49.13
C GLY A 65 -9.06 -3.36 -50.20
N ILE A 66 -8.27 -4.39 -49.85
CA ILE A 66 -7.95 -5.50 -50.76
C ILE A 66 -8.48 -6.80 -50.14
N ALA A 67 -9.16 -7.59 -50.96
CA ALA A 67 -9.60 -8.94 -50.62
C ALA A 67 -8.56 -9.99 -51.01
N THR A 68 -8.45 -11.01 -50.17
CA THR A 68 -7.65 -12.20 -50.46
C THR A 68 -8.53 -13.39 -50.84
N ARG A 69 -7.92 -14.33 -51.55
CA ARG A 69 -8.41 -15.70 -51.76
C ARG A 69 -7.39 -16.71 -51.24
N PRO A 70 -7.83 -17.78 -50.57
CA PRO A 70 -6.93 -18.85 -50.15
C PRO A 70 -6.52 -19.70 -51.36
N GLU A 71 -5.21 -19.90 -51.54
CA GLU A 71 -4.64 -20.75 -52.57
C GLU A 71 -3.41 -21.49 -52.03
N HIS A 72 -3.41 -22.83 -52.11
CA HIS A 72 -2.28 -23.69 -51.66
C HIS A 72 -1.73 -23.38 -50.25
N GLY A 73 -2.62 -23.05 -49.31
CA GLY A 73 -2.24 -22.73 -47.92
C GLY A 73 -1.66 -21.32 -47.74
N ALA A 74 -1.97 -20.41 -48.65
CA ALA A 74 -1.55 -19.03 -48.65
C ALA A 74 -2.70 -18.08 -49.00
N GLU A 75 -2.71 -16.88 -48.45
CA GLU A 75 -3.64 -15.82 -48.84
C GLU A 75 -3.04 -15.02 -50.02
N ILE A 76 -3.72 -15.03 -51.15
CA ILE A 76 -3.33 -14.30 -52.37
C ILE A 76 -4.23 -13.08 -52.54
N LEU A 77 -3.63 -11.91 -52.75
CA LEU A 77 -4.35 -10.67 -53.03
C LEU A 77 -5.12 -10.81 -54.35
N ASP A 78 -6.44 -10.66 -54.31
CA ASP A 78 -7.34 -11.06 -55.39
C ASP A 78 -8.10 -9.89 -56.02
N GLN A 79 -8.65 -9.00 -55.19
CA GLN A 79 -9.52 -7.92 -55.67
C GLN A 79 -9.36 -6.65 -54.86
N VAL A 80 -9.27 -5.50 -55.54
CA VAL A 80 -9.38 -4.18 -54.93
C VAL A 80 -10.86 -3.85 -54.69
N LEU A 81 -11.24 -3.70 -53.43
CA LEU A 81 -12.60 -3.31 -52.98
C LEU A 81 -12.72 -1.80 -52.71
N GLY A 82 -11.60 -1.17 -52.36
CA GLY A 82 -11.53 0.20 -51.89
C GLY A 82 -12.05 0.38 -50.47
N VAL A 83 -11.78 1.54 -49.88
CA VAL A 83 -12.25 1.96 -48.56
C VAL A 83 -12.71 3.42 -48.61
N ASP A 84 -13.72 3.74 -47.80
CA ASP A 84 -14.16 5.13 -47.63
C ASP A 84 -13.09 5.95 -46.89
N PRO A 85 -12.60 7.08 -47.44
CA PRO A 85 -11.70 7.99 -46.75
C PRO A 85 -12.16 8.43 -45.36
N ALA A 86 -13.46 8.58 -45.14
CA ALA A 86 -14.01 8.95 -43.84
C ALA A 86 -13.84 7.85 -42.78
N ALA A 87 -13.68 6.59 -43.19
CA ALA A 87 -13.50 5.45 -42.31
C ALA A 87 -12.05 5.26 -41.81
N VAL A 88 -11.08 5.99 -42.38
CA VAL A 88 -9.66 5.91 -42.01
C VAL A 88 -9.21 7.22 -41.36
N ASN A 89 -9.25 7.27 -40.03
CA ASN A 89 -8.79 8.42 -39.28
C ASN A 89 -7.30 8.28 -38.90
N GLY A 90 -6.44 9.03 -39.59
CA GLY A 90 -4.99 8.97 -39.39
C GLY A 90 -4.53 9.40 -37.98
N ASP A 91 -5.20 10.37 -37.37
CA ASP A 91 -4.88 10.81 -36.00
C ASP A 91 -5.28 9.76 -34.97
N GLN A 92 -6.43 9.11 -35.17
CA GLN A 92 -6.87 8.01 -34.33
C GLN A 92 -5.88 6.83 -34.41
N ILE A 93 -5.45 6.47 -35.62
CA ILE A 93 -4.43 5.43 -35.83
C ILE A 93 -3.15 5.76 -35.04
N ARG A 94 -2.61 6.97 -35.20
CA ARG A 94 -1.37 7.39 -34.51
C ARG A 94 -1.53 7.35 -32.99
N LYS A 95 -2.64 7.86 -32.45
CA LYS A 95 -2.93 7.85 -31.01
C LYS A 95 -3.08 6.43 -30.47
N THR A 96 -3.81 5.56 -31.18
CA THR A 96 -3.98 4.16 -30.78
C THR A 96 -2.65 3.43 -30.69
N LEU A 97 -1.77 3.60 -31.68
CA LEU A 97 -0.46 2.95 -31.69
C LEU A 97 0.48 3.49 -30.60
N LEU A 98 0.48 4.81 -30.38
CA LEU A 98 1.27 5.44 -29.31
C LEU A 98 0.83 4.96 -27.91
N GLN A 99 -0.46 4.71 -27.72
CA GLN A 99 -1.00 4.23 -26.44
C GLN A 99 -0.76 2.73 -26.19
N ARG A 100 -0.61 1.93 -27.25
CA ARG A 100 -0.70 0.46 -27.14
C ARG A 100 0.61 -0.27 -27.44
N ILE A 101 1.60 0.38 -28.05
CA ILE A 101 2.89 -0.21 -28.38
C ILE A 101 3.99 0.52 -27.61
N THR A 102 4.82 -0.25 -26.91
CA THR A 102 6.00 0.27 -26.20
C THR A 102 7.25 -0.42 -26.75
N PRO A 103 8.29 0.31 -27.15
CA PRO A 103 8.35 1.76 -27.33
C PRO A 103 7.52 2.21 -28.54
N ALA A 104 7.29 3.52 -28.70
CA ALA A 104 6.53 4.04 -29.82
C ALA A 104 7.21 3.75 -31.17
N VAL A 105 6.48 3.19 -32.12
CA VAL A 105 6.95 2.93 -33.49
C VAL A 105 7.13 4.26 -34.23
N ARG A 106 8.33 4.53 -34.74
CA ARG A 106 8.67 5.81 -35.39
C ARG A 106 8.45 5.75 -36.90
N GLY A 107 8.12 6.90 -37.49
CA GLY A 107 8.09 7.07 -38.95
C GLY A 107 6.91 6.43 -39.69
N ILE A 108 5.84 6.06 -38.98
CA ILE A 108 4.64 5.48 -39.62
C ILE A 108 4.05 6.47 -40.64
N ARG A 109 3.86 5.98 -41.86
CA ARG A 109 3.24 6.74 -42.96
C ARG A 109 1.90 6.12 -43.30
N ILE A 110 0.88 6.96 -43.36
CA ILE A 110 -0.46 6.58 -43.84
C ILE A 110 -0.65 7.29 -45.18
N GLY A 111 -1.01 6.54 -46.20
CA GLY A 111 -1.20 7.05 -47.55
C GLY A 111 -2.40 6.43 -48.24
N TRP A 112 -2.72 6.96 -49.43
CA TRP A 112 -3.84 6.55 -50.27
C TRP A 112 -3.34 6.17 -51.65
N SER A 113 -3.96 5.17 -52.27
CA SER A 113 -3.63 4.70 -53.61
C SER A 113 -4.89 4.34 -54.40
N GLY A 114 -4.88 4.63 -55.69
CA GLY A 114 -6.04 4.52 -56.59
C GLY A 114 -6.37 5.86 -57.25
N ARG A 115 -7.08 5.80 -58.37
CA ARG A 115 -7.55 6.99 -59.10
C ARG A 115 -8.78 7.58 -58.42
N GLU A 116 -9.11 8.84 -58.70
CA GLU A 116 -10.28 9.51 -58.09
C GLU A 116 -11.63 8.84 -58.44
N ASP A 117 -11.71 8.21 -59.62
CA ASP A 117 -12.93 7.55 -60.12
C ASP A 117 -12.97 6.02 -59.89
N GLU A 118 -11.99 5.45 -59.19
CA GLU A 118 -11.84 4.02 -58.93
C GLU A 118 -11.80 3.74 -57.40
N PRO A 119 -12.08 2.51 -56.95
CA PRO A 119 -12.00 2.18 -55.52
C PRO A 119 -10.58 2.41 -54.96
N GLN A 120 -10.45 3.32 -54.00
CA GLN A 120 -9.16 3.70 -53.41
C GLN A 120 -8.82 2.86 -52.19
N VAL A 121 -7.55 2.47 -52.05
CA VAL A 121 -7.04 1.76 -50.87
C VAL A 121 -6.27 2.72 -49.97
N ALA A 122 -6.35 2.50 -48.66
CA ALA A 122 -5.45 3.14 -47.70
C ALA A 122 -4.30 2.18 -47.38
N PHE A 123 -3.10 2.70 -47.17
CA PHE A 123 -1.97 1.88 -46.72
C PHE A 123 -1.27 2.51 -45.53
N ILE A 124 -0.77 1.65 -44.65
CA ILE A 124 -0.02 2.00 -43.45
C ILE A 124 1.36 1.38 -43.63
N HIS A 125 2.36 2.20 -43.87
CA HIS A 125 3.75 1.79 -43.96
C HIS A 125 4.42 1.89 -42.60
N ILE A 126 4.93 0.76 -42.12
CA ILE A 126 5.73 0.60 -40.92
C ILE A 126 7.19 0.52 -41.39
N PRO A 127 8.00 1.58 -41.24
CA PRO A 127 9.39 1.52 -41.66
C PRO A 127 10.21 0.61 -40.76
N THR A 128 11.36 0.15 -41.25
CA THR A 128 12.37 -0.55 -40.44
C THR A 128 12.74 0.28 -39.22
N GLN A 129 12.66 -0.32 -38.05
CA GLN A 129 13.02 0.32 -36.78
C GLN A 129 14.50 0.11 -36.45
N ALA A 130 15.02 0.87 -35.49
CA ALA A 130 16.41 0.75 -35.08
C ALA A 130 16.72 -0.69 -34.58
N PRO A 131 17.88 -1.27 -34.95
CA PRO A 131 18.24 -2.62 -34.53
C PRO A 131 18.41 -2.69 -33.01
N GLY A 132 18.09 -3.84 -32.41
CA GLY A 132 18.26 -4.09 -30.98
C GLY A 132 17.10 -3.61 -30.09
N GLN A 133 15.99 -3.17 -30.68
CA GLN A 133 14.79 -2.74 -29.96
C GLN A 133 13.64 -3.73 -30.18
N LEU A 134 12.95 -4.11 -29.11
CA LEU A 134 11.73 -4.93 -29.17
C LEU A 134 10.50 -4.07 -28.93
N PHE A 135 9.49 -4.26 -29.76
CA PHE A 135 8.18 -3.62 -29.65
C PHE A 135 7.21 -4.57 -28.97
N VAL A 136 6.68 -4.16 -27.83
CA VAL A 136 5.79 -4.95 -26.98
C VAL A 136 4.40 -4.32 -26.93
N VAL A 137 3.40 -5.18 -26.71
CA VAL A 137 2.02 -4.80 -26.44
C VAL A 137 1.59 -5.37 -25.08
N ALA A 138 0.49 -4.87 -24.53
CA ALA A 138 -0.12 -5.50 -23.36
C ALA A 138 -0.47 -6.96 -23.67
N ALA A 139 -0.17 -7.89 -22.76
CA ALA A 139 -0.49 -9.29 -22.99
C ALA A 139 -2.02 -9.50 -23.10
N PRO A 140 -2.50 -10.36 -24.00
CA PRO A 140 -3.92 -10.67 -24.09
C PRO A 140 -4.40 -11.29 -22.77
N THR A 141 -5.16 -10.54 -21.97
CA THR A 141 -5.92 -11.12 -20.87
C THR A 141 -7.15 -11.78 -21.49
N GLY A 142 -7.31 -13.11 -21.33
CA GLY A 142 -8.56 -13.77 -21.74
C GLY A 142 -9.81 -13.04 -21.21
N LYS A 143 -10.95 -13.19 -21.90
CA LYS A 143 -12.28 -12.51 -21.71
C LYS A 143 -12.38 -11.42 -20.61
N ASN A 144 -12.72 -10.21 -21.05
CA ASN A 144 -13.26 -9.05 -20.30
C ASN A 144 -12.55 -8.70 -18.98
N GLY A 145 -11.22 -8.68 -18.99
CA GLY A 145 -10.41 -7.98 -18.00
C GLY A 145 -9.71 -6.78 -18.64
N SER A 146 -9.61 -5.68 -17.90
CA SER A 146 -8.73 -4.57 -18.31
C SER A 146 -7.30 -5.07 -18.45
N PRO A 147 -6.53 -4.65 -19.47
CA PRO A 147 -5.14 -5.07 -19.65
C PRO A 147 -4.35 -4.74 -18.39
N ARG A 148 -3.64 -5.72 -17.83
CA ARG A 148 -2.80 -5.48 -16.66
C ARG A 148 -1.48 -4.85 -17.11
N PRO A 149 -1.04 -3.74 -16.49
CA PRO A 149 0.17 -3.02 -16.90
C PRO A 149 1.46 -3.81 -16.60
N ASP A 150 1.38 -4.88 -15.82
CA ASP A 150 2.50 -5.77 -15.46
C ASP A 150 2.69 -6.95 -16.44
N THR A 151 1.87 -7.06 -17.49
CA THR A 151 1.97 -8.15 -18.47
C THR A 151 2.26 -7.63 -19.87
N VAL A 152 3.41 -8.06 -20.43
CA VAL A 152 3.83 -7.71 -21.80
C VAL A 152 3.88 -8.96 -22.69
N ALA A 153 3.54 -8.78 -23.96
CA ALA A 153 3.70 -9.77 -25.01
C ALA A 153 4.48 -9.16 -26.19
N VAL A 154 5.35 -9.98 -26.80
CA VAL A 154 6.16 -9.57 -27.96
C VAL A 154 5.61 -10.30 -29.19
N PRO A 155 4.88 -9.62 -30.09
CA PRO A 155 4.41 -10.22 -31.32
C PRO A 155 5.56 -10.33 -32.33
N ILE A 156 5.75 -11.51 -32.91
CA ILE A 156 6.75 -11.79 -33.94
C ILE A 156 6.02 -12.21 -35.20
N ARG A 157 6.35 -11.54 -36.32
CA ARG A 157 5.83 -11.92 -37.63
C ARG A 157 6.69 -13.02 -38.24
N ASP A 158 6.06 -14.07 -38.74
CA ASP A 158 6.68 -15.19 -39.44
C ASP A 158 5.80 -15.59 -40.62
N GLY A 159 6.26 -15.32 -41.84
CA GLY A 159 5.44 -15.45 -43.05
C GLY A 159 4.20 -14.54 -43.02
N ASP A 160 3.03 -15.12 -43.27
CA ASP A 160 1.70 -14.49 -43.16
C ASP A 160 1.11 -14.55 -41.74
N GLY A 161 1.80 -15.23 -40.80
CA GLY A 161 1.38 -15.39 -39.41
C GLY A 161 2.03 -14.40 -38.44
N THR A 162 1.32 -14.13 -37.34
CA THR A 162 1.89 -13.45 -36.16
C THR A 162 1.74 -14.36 -34.95
N HIS A 163 2.87 -14.71 -34.32
CA HIS A 163 2.90 -15.51 -33.09
C HIS A 163 3.48 -14.70 -31.94
N TRP A 164 3.30 -15.21 -30.72
CA TRP A 164 3.85 -14.59 -29.52
C TRP A 164 5.23 -15.18 -29.23
N LEU A 165 6.21 -14.32 -28.94
CA LEU A 165 7.49 -14.76 -28.43
C LEU A 165 7.27 -15.57 -27.13
N PRO A 166 7.79 -16.81 -27.02
CA PRO A 166 7.58 -17.63 -25.85
C PRO A 166 8.12 -16.97 -24.57
N ARG A 167 7.46 -17.19 -23.43
CA ARG A 167 7.89 -16.67 -22.12
C ARG A 167 9.34 -17.02 -21.78
N ALA A 168 9.80 -18.21 -22.18
CA ALA A 168 11.17 -18.65 -21.97
C ALA A 168 12.18 -17.78 -22.75
N GLU A 169 11.86 -17.38 -23.97
CA GLU A 169 12.71 -16.53 -24.80
C GLU A 169 12.71 -15.08 -24.31
N ILE A 170 11.55 -14.57 -23.89
CA ILE A 170 11.46 -13.27 -23.20
C ILE A 170 12.36 -13.27 -21.95
N GLN A 171 12.29 -14.33 -21.13
CA GLN A 171 13.14 -14.47 -19.95
C GLN A 171 14.63 -14.53 -20.33
N GLN A 172 14.99 -15.24 -21.39
CA GLN A 172 16.38 -15.36 -21.84
C GLN A 172 16.94 -14.00 -22.30
N LEU A 173 16.14 -13.21 -23.03
CA LEU A 173 16.49 -11.86 -23.46
C LEU A 173 16.66 -10.92 -22.27
N LEU A 174 15.73 -10.96 -21.31
CA LEU A 174 15.83 -10.19 -20.07
C LEU A 174 17.09 -10.59 -19.27
N ALA A 175 17.34 -11.89 -19.12
CA ALA A 175 18.52 -12.39 -18.43
C ALA A 175 19.82 -12.04 -19.17
N ALA A 176 19.80 -11.97 -20.50
CA ALA A 176 20.95 -11.50 -21.29
C ALA A 176 21.23 -10.02 -21.05
N GLY A 177 20.19 -9.19 -21.02
CA GLY A 177 20.29 -7.78 -20.62
C GLY A 177 20.88 -7.65 -19.21
N VAL A 178 20.32 -8.35 -18.23
CA VAL A 178 20.79 -8.36 -16.84
C VAL A 178 22.24 -8.85 -16.72
N ARG A 179 22.68 -9.85 -17.50
CA ARG A 179 24.08 -10.28 -17.52
C ARG A 179 25.02 -9.23 -18.10
N ALA A 180 24.55 -8.48 -19.10
CA ALA A 180 25.34 -7.45 -19.77
C ALA A 180 25.45 -6.15 -18.95
N SER A 181 24.37 -5.75 -18.26
CA SER A 181 24.27 -4.47 -17.54
C SER A 181 24.24 -4.59 -16.01
N GLY A 182 24.19 -5.81 -15.46
CA GLY A 182 23.80 -6.06 -14.08
C GLY A 182 22.28 -5.92 -13.87
N MET A 183 21.76 -6.43 -12.75
CA MET A 183 20.41 -6.08 -12.30
C MET A 183 20.39 -4.59 -11.95
N PRO A 184 19.54 -3.78 -12.58
CA PRO A 184 19.46 -2.37 -12.23
C PRO A 184 19.01 -2.23 -10.77
N THR A 185 19.75 -1.44 -9.99
CA THR A 185 19.27 -0.99 -8.69
C THR A 185 18.01 -0.13 -8.88
N SER A 186 17.18 0.02 -7.85
CA SER A 186 15.98 0.88 -7.94
C SER A 186 16.32 2.31 -8.40
N GLN A 187 17.51 2.81 -8.04
CA GLN A 187 18.02 4.11 -8.46
C GLN A 187 18.40 4.15 -9.95
N ALA A 188 19.03 3.09 -10.47
CA ALA A 188 19.37 2.95 -11.88
C ALA A 188 18.11 2.76 -12.74
N LEU A 189 17.13 1.99 -12.27
CA LEU A 189 15.84 1.83 -12.94
C LEU A 189 15.08 3.16 -13.00
N ALA A 190 15.07 3.93 -11.91
CA ALA A 190 14.49 5.27 -11.91
C ALA A 190 15.22 6.24 -12.87
N ALA A 191 16.54 6.11 -13.03
CA ALA A 191 17.32 6.89 -14.00
C ALA A 191 16.99 6.50 -15.45
N LEU A 192 16.91 5.20 -15.74
CA LEU A 192 16.50 4.66 -17.04
C LEU A 192 15.08 5.06 -17.42
N VAL A 193 14.13 5.04 -16.47
CA VAL A 193 12.76 5.52 -16.70
C VAL A 193 12.76 7.03 -17.00
N ARG A 194 13.60 7.81 -16.31
CA ARG A 194 13.78 9.25 -16.59
C ARG A 194 14.41 9.51 -17.96
N GLU A 195 15.41 8.74 -18.37
CA GLU A 195 16.04 8.84 -19.71
C GLU A 195 15.07 8.42 -20.82
N ALA A 196 14.34 7.32 -20.65
CA ALA A 196 13.33 6.87 -21.59
C ALA A 196 12.17 7.88 -21.75
N ALA A 197 11.76 8.52 -20.65
CA ALA A 197 10.79 9.63 -20.67
C ALA A 197 11.35 10.91 -21.32
N ALA A 198 12.66 11.14 -21.24
CA ALA A 198 13.32 12.27 -21.89
C ALA A 198 13.43 12.09 -23.42
N GLU A 199 13.57 10.85 -23.91
CA GLU A 199 13.64 10.54 -25.34
C GLU A 199 12.28 10.61 -26.07
N THR A 200 11.16 10.68 -25.33
CA THR A 200 9.79 10.79 -25.90
C THR A 200 9.33 12.23 -26.15
N ARG A 201 10.20 13.23 -25.95
CA ARG A 201 9.84 14.66 -26.02
C ARG A 201 9.39 15.08 -27.43
N SER A 202 8.08 15.30 -27.56
CA SER A 202 7.47 16.21 -28.54
C SER A 202 6.93 17.41 -27.77
N ASP A 203 7.49 18.60 -28.05
CA ASP A 203 7.16 19.92 -27.47
C ASP A 203 7.21 20.07 -25.94
N GLY A 204 7.73 21.21 -25.48
CA GLY A 204 7.94 21.49 -24.06
C GLY A 204 6.66 21.35 -23.23
N LEU A 205 6.67 20.41 -22.29
CA LEU A 205 5.57 20.20 -21.35
C LEU A 205 5.25 21.49 -20.59
N ARG A 206 3.98 21.86 -20.52
CA ARG A 206 3.53 23.07 -19.81
C ARG A 206 3.06 22.75 -18.39
N VAL A 207 3.19 23.73 -17.50
CA VAL A 207 2.62 23.65 -16.15
C VAL A 207 1.11 23.50 -16.24
N GLY A 208 0.58 22.42 -15.64
CA GLY A 208 -0.82 22.02 -15.66
C GLY A 208 -1.28 21.24 -16.90
N GLN A 209 -0.42 21.02 -17.89
CA GLN A 209 -0.74 20.20 -19.07
C GLN A 209 -1.13 18.79 -18.63
N GLY A 210 -2.26 18.27 -19.11
CA GLY A 210 -2.84 16.98 -18.70
C GLY A 210 -4.16 17.14 -17.94
N LEU A 211 -4.34 18.26 -17.24
CA LEU A 211 -5.55 18.58 -16.47
C LEU A 211 -6.15 19.93 -16.88
N ALA A 212 -6.79 20.00 -18.05
CA ALA A 212 -7.30 21.27 -18.60
C ALA A 212 -8.21 22.05 -17.63
N ALA A 213 -9.03 21.36 -16.83
CA ALA A 213 -9.92 21.99 -15.84
C ALA A 213 -9.17 22.65 -14.67
N ARG A 214 -7.96 22.18 -14.35
CA ARG A 214 -7.15 22.60 -13.20
C ARG A 214 -5.82 23.25 -13.58
N GLU A 215 -5.55 23.40 -14.87
CA GLU A 215 -4.32 23.97 -15.42
C GLU A 215 -4.00 25.34 -14.80
N ARG A 216 -5.03 26.18 -14.62
CA ARG A 216 -4.88 27.51 -14.01
C ARG A 216 -4.45 27.45 -12.54
N GLU A 217 -5.04 26.53 -11.76
CA GLU A 217 -4.70 26.33 -10.34
C GLU A 217 -3.25 25.86 -10.20
N ILE A 218 -2.85 24.87 -11.02
CA ILE A 218 -1.50 24.31 -11.01
C ILE A 218 -0.47 25.38 -11.41
N ARG A 219 -0.78 26.19 -12.42
CA ARG A 219 0.08 27.31 -12.84
C ARG A 219 0.23 28.37 -11.75
N GLN A 220 -0.86 28.74 -11.09
CA GLN A 220 -0.80 29.71 -10.00
C GLN A 220 0.06 29.19 -8.84
N ALA A 221 -0.14 27.94 -8.43
CA ALA A 221 0.65 27.31 -7.37
C ALA A 221 2.14 27.19 -7.71
N HIS A 222 2.47 26.84 -8.96
CA HIS A 222 3.85 26.82 -9.43
C HIS A 222 4.48 28.21 -9.38
N GLN A 223 3.74 29.26 -9.78
CA GLN A 223 4.22 30.65 -9.68
C GLN A 223 4.45 31.11 -8.24
N GLU A 224 3.55 30.74 -7.32
CA GLU A 224 3.68 31.03 -5.89
C GLU A 224 4.93 30.38 -5.27
N LEU A 225 5.39 29.26 -5.83
CA LEU A 225 6.58 28.53 -5.42
C LEU A 225 7.78 28.72 -6.37
N ALA A 226 7.66 29.53 -7.43
CA ALA A 226 8.68 29.65 -8.48
C ALA A 226 10.00 30.24 -7.96
N ALA A 227 9.91 31.15 -6.99
CA ALA A 227 11.08 31.73 -6.32
C ALA A 227 11.93 30.66 -5.58
N GLN A 228 11.36 29.49 -5.30
CA GLN A 228 12.02 28.37 -4.63
C GLN A 228 12.70 27.39 -5.61
N GLY A 229 12.66 27.66 -6.92
CA GLY A 229 13.44 26.89 -7.89
C GLY A 229 12.86 25.52 -8.27
N LEU A 230 11.53 25.36 -8.29
CA LEU A 230 10.87 24.09 -8.67
C LEU A 230 11.30 23.53 -10.04
N GLY A 231 11.73 24.40 -10.95
CA GLY A 231 12.18 24.02 -12.29
C GLY A 231 11.04 23.82 -13.28
N GLU A 232 11.29 22.96 -14.27
CA GLU A 232 10.42 22.74 -15.42
C GLU A 232 9.60 21.44 -15.26
N PRO A 233 8.39 21.36 -15.84
CA PRO A 233 7.59 20.13 -15.84
C PRO A 233 8.37 18.93 -16.35
N ALA A 234 8.38 17.85 -15.57
CA ALA A 234 8.97 16.56 -15.91
C ALA A 234 7.93 15.57 -16.50
N GLY A 235 6.64 15.85 -16.31
CA GLY A 235 5.52 15.06 -16.82
C GLY A 235 4.24 15.88 -16.96
N GLU A 236 3.23 15.28 -17.57
CA GLU A 236 1.87 15.82 -17.54
C GLU A 236 1.33 15.79 -16.11
N ALA A 237 0.54 16.81 -15.76
CA ALA A 237 -0.24 16.82 -14.54
C ALA A 237 -1.29 15.70 -14.57
N TRP A 238 -1.54 15.12 -13.41
CA TRP A 238 -2.45 13.99 -13.22
C TRP A 238 -3.23 14.12 -11.93
N GLU A 239 -4.39 13.46 -11.87
CA GLU A 239 -5.25 13.48 -10.70
C GLU A 239 -5.16 12.18 -9.91
N HIS A 240 -5.16 12.34 -8.59
CA HIS A 240 -5.38 11.26 -7.64
C HIS A 240 -6.58 11.61 -6.77
N GLY A 241 -7.72 10.97 -7.06
CA GLY A 241 -8.99 11.34 -6.44
C GLY A 241 -9.36 12.80 -6.75
N THR A 242 -9.26 13.68 -5.75
CA THR A 242 -9.52 15.13 -5.90
C THR A 242 -8.26 15.99 -5.84
N THR A 243 -7.08 15.36 -5.74
CA THR A 243 -5.79 16.03 -5.66
C THR A 243 -5.18 16.10 -7.05
N ALA A 244 -4.72 17.29 -7.47
CA ALA A 244 -3.95 17.46 -8.69
C ALA A 244 -2.45 17.42 -8.36
N LEU A 245 -1.69 16.70 -9.17
CA LEU A 245 -0.26 16.50 -9.01
C LEU A 245 0.47 16.80 -10.31
N GLN A 246 1.70 17.29 -10.22
CA GLN A 246 2.61 17.37 -11.35
C GLN A 246 4.06 17.24 -10.89
N ASP A 247 4.84 16.44 -11.63
CA ASP A 247 6.27 16.26 -11.41
C ASP A 247 7.08 17.37 -12.11
N PHE A 248 8.12 17.83 -11.44
CA PHE A 248 9.05 18.86 -11.91
C PHE A 248 10.50 18.38 -11.77
N HIS A 249 11.36 18.82 -12.67
CA HIS A 249 12.80 18.58 -12.62
C HIS A 249 13.53 19.91 -12.61
N HIS A 250 14.64 19.94 -11.87
CA HIS A 250 15.53 21.08 -11.96
C HIS A 250 16.47 20.94 -13.16
N SER A 251 16.76 22.06 -13.82
CA SER A 251 17.68 22.12 -14.96
C SER A 251 19.15 22.00 -14.55
N GLN A 252 19.45 22.23 -13.26
CA GLN A 252 20.79 22.07 -12.69
C GLN A 252 21.04 20.61 -12.26
N PRO A 253 22.12 19.96 -12.74
CA PRO A 253 22.52 18.63 -12.29
C PRO A 253 22.77 18.58 -10.77
N GLY A 254 22.27 17.54 -10.10
CA GLY A 254 22.51 17.30 -8.67
C GLY A 254 21.45 17.85 -7.71
N MET A 255 20.52 18.68 -8.21
CA MET A 255 19.39 19.17 -7.42
C MET A 255 18.20 18.20 -7.47
N PRO A 256 17.41 18.06 -6.39
CA PRO A 256 16.27 17.15 -6.37
C PRO A 256 15.17 17.64 -7.32
N GLY A 257 14.44 16.70 -7.91
CA GLY A 257 13.14 17.00 -8.54
C GLY A 257 12.09 17.34 -7.49
N TRP A 258 10.91 17.76 -7.93
CA TRP A 258 9.80 18.16 -7.06
C TRP A 258 8.49 17.57 -7.54
N VAL A 259 7.57 17.34 -6.60
CA VAL A 259 6.17 17.03 -6.91
C VAL A 259 5.31 18.11 -6.29
N LEU A 260 4.56 18.84 -7.14
CA LEU A 260 3.59 19.82 -6.70
C LEU A 260 2.25 19.12 -6.43
N CYS A 261 1.69 19.34 -5.24
CA CYS A 261 0.46 18.74 -4.75
C CYS A 261 -0.58 19.82 -4.45
N LEU A 262 -1.74 19.73 -5.10
CA LEU A 262 -2.89 20.62 -4.90
C LEU A 262 -4.09 19.87 -4.34
N VAL A 263 -4.15 19.84 -3.01
CA VAL A 263 -5.25 19.25 -2.25
C VAL A 263 -6.34 20.30 -2.03
N ALA A 264 -7.59 19.99 -2.39
CA ALA A 264 -8.71 20.93 -2.25
C ALA A 264 -8.85 21.47 -0.81
N GLY A 265 -8.91 22.80 -0.69
CA GLY A 265 -9.04 23.51 0.60
C GLY A 265 -7.72 23.69 1.36
N ARG A 266 -6.56 23.50 0.72
CA ARG A 266 -5.23 23.66 1.33
C ARG A 266 -4.31 24.54 0.49
N PRO A 267 -3.30 25.17 1.11
CA PRO A 267 -2.24 25.81 0.35
C PRO A 267 -1.48 24.76 -0.49
N PRO A 268 -0.90 25.16 -1.64
CA PRO A 268 -0.09 24.27 -2.45
C PRO A 268 1.13 23.76 -1.69
N VAL A 269 1.51 22.50 -1.92
CA VAL A 269 2.68 21.89 -1.32
C VAL A 269 3.60 21.36 -2.41
N ALA A 270 4.88 21.72 -2.39
CA ALA A 270 5.89 21.08 -3.22
C ALA A 270 6.79 20.19 -2.37
N VAL A 271 6.93 18.92 -2.76
CA VAL A 271 7.70 17.93 -2.02
C VAL A 271 8.89 17.49 -2.85
N ALA A 272 10.09 17.50 -2.26
CA ALA A 272 11.28 17.00 -2.92
C ALA A 272 11.09 15.52 -3.32
N ALA A 273 11.49 15.16 -4.54
CA ALA A 273 11.28 13.85 -5.12
C ALA A 273 11.75 12.66 -4.24
N PRO A 274 12.88 12.75 -3.50
CA PRO A 274 13.26 11.68 -2.57
C PRO A 274 12.23 11.45 -1.44
N ILE A 275 11.61 12.52 -0.94
CA ILE A 275 10.57 12.42 0.10
C ILE A 275 9.26 11.94 -0.52
N TRP A 276 8.93 12.42 -1.72
CA TRP A 276 7.77 11.90 -2.45
C TRP A 276 7.87 10.39 -2.66
N GLN A 277 9.04 9.90 -3.06
CA GLN A 277 9.28 8.46 -3.17
C GLN A 277 9.12 7.75 -1.82
N ALA A 278 9.58 8.36 -0.72
CA ALA A 278 9.39 7.80 0.62
C ALA A 278 7.90 7.71 1.04
N ILE A 279 7.05 8.68 0.66
CA ILE A 279 5.59 8.61 0.85
C ILE A 279 5.04 7.41 0.07
N MET A 280 5.39 7.31 -1.22
CA MET A 280 4.94 6.21 -2.08
C MET A 280 5.38 4.85 -1.55
N ASP A 281 6.61 4.73 -1.08
CA ASP A 281 7.16 3.48 -0.55
C ASP A 281 6.52 3.08 0.78
N ALA A 282 6.23 4.05 1.66
CA ALA A 282 5.56 3.80 2.93
C ALA A 282 4.10 3.37 2.75
N GLY A 283 3.42 3.87 1.72
CA GLY A 283 2.04 3.50 1.38
C GLY A 283 1.88 2.20 0.59
N ARG A 284 2.94 1.71 -0.05
CA ARG A 284 2.91 0.46 -0.82
C ARG A 284 3.08 -0.74 0.10
N THR A 285 1.97 -1.42 0.36
CA THR A 285 1.95 -2.66 1.14
C THR A 285 2.20 -3.88 0.23
N ASP A 286 1.67 -3.84 -0.98
CA ASP A 286 1.78 -4.86 -2.04
C ASP A 286 1.89 -4.21 -3.44
N VAL A 287 2.32 -5.00 -4.43
CA VAL A 287 2.38 -4.58 -5.84
C VAL A 287 0.97 -4.26 -6.35
N GLY A 288 0.77 -3.04 -6.85
CA GLY A 288 -0.51 -2.58 -7.41
C GLY A 288 -1.47 -1.91 -6.42
N GLN A 289 -1.13 -1.86 -5.13
CA GLN A 289 -1.89 -1.02 -4.20
C GLN A 289 -1.61 0.47 -4.40
N ASP A 290 -2.66 1.25 -4.20
CA ASP A 290 -2.63 2.69 -4.30
C ASP A 290 -2.08 3.31 -3.01
N ALA A 291 -0.80 3.70 -3.05
CA ALA A 291 -0.11 4.29 -1.91
C ALA A 291 -0.81 5.54 -1.39
N LEU A 292 -1.20 6.46 -2.27
CA LEU A 292 -1.78 7.74 -1.84
C LEU A 292 -3.18 7.55 -1.27
N ALA A 293 -3.94 6.56 -1.74
CA ALA A 293 -5.19 6.17 -1.08
C ALA A 293 -4.98 5.67 0.35
N ALA A 294 -3.87 4.96 0.62
CA ALA A 294 -3.54 4.43 1.94
C ALA A 294 -3.07 5.51 2.92
N ILE A 295 -1.92 6.12 2.65
CA ILE A 295 -1.21 7.04 3.55
C ILE A 295 -1.62 8.50 3.38
N GLY A 296 -2.17 8.86 2.21
CA GLY A 296 -2.67 10.19 1.94
C GLY A 296 -1.64 11.17 1.37
N PHE A 297 -1.87 12.45 1.60
CA PHE A 297 -1.11 13.55 1.00
C PHE A 297 -0.42 14.42 2.06
N PRO A 298 0.65 15.16 1.70
CA PRO A 298 1.27 16.17 2.53
C PRO A 298 0.25 17.12 3.18
N ALA A 299 0.31 17.23 4.51
CA ALA A 299 -0.52 18.10 5.31
C ALA A 299 0.35 19.25 5.84
N PRO A 300 0.08 20.51 5.44
CA PRO A 300 0.84 21.66 5.92
C PRO A 300 0.73 21.78 7.44
N PRO A 301 1.76 22.34 8.11
CA PRO A 301 1.71 22.62 9.54
C PRO A 301 0.45 23.43 9.89
N ALA A 302 -0.15 23.19 11.06
CA ALA A 302 -1.49 23.71 11.42
C ALA A 302 -1.66 25.24 11.36
N ALA A 303 -0.56 26.01 11.31
CA ALA A 303 -0.54 27.47 11.17
C ALA A 303 -0.18 27.97 9.75
N GLY A 304 0.13 27.07 8.81
CA GLY A 304 0.59 27.41 7.46
C GLY A 304 -0.58 27.70 6.52
N ARG A 305 -0.82 28.98 6.23
CA ARG A 305 -1.67 29.44 5.12
C ARG A 305 -0.88 29.72 3.84
N THR A 306 0.44 29.65 3.92
CA THR A 306 1.34 29.90 2.80
C THR A 306 1.65 28.60 2.06
N PRO A 307 2.01 28.68 0.78
CA PRO A 307 2.61 27.58 0.05
C PRO A 307 3.76 26.97 0.85
N TRP A 308 3.86 25.64 0.85
CA TRP A 308 4.79 24.90 1.68
C TRP A 308 5.76 24.09 0.84
N LEU A 309 7.05 24.25 1.13
CA LEU A 309 8.13 23.49 0.52
C LEU A 309 8.63 22.44 1.51
N VAL A 310 8.71 21.19 1.07
CA VAL A 310 9.27 20.08 1.85
C VAL A 310 10.59 19.67 1.20
N GLU A 311 11.69 20.20 1.73
CA GLU A 311 13.05 19.97 1.24
C GLU A 311 13.55 18.56 1.53
N ALA A 312 14.54 18.09 0.77
CA ALA A 312 15.06 16.72 0.85
C ALA A 312 15.73 16.35 2.19
N ASP A 313 16.09 17.34 3.00
CA ASP A 313 16.67 17.19 4.33
C ASP A 313 15.63 17.15 5.46
N ALA A 314 14.34 17.29 5.13
CA ALA A 314 13.28 17.23 6.12
C ALA A 314 13.36 15.92 6.92
N GLN A 315 13.17 16.04 8.23
CA GLN A 315 13.24 14.91 9.17
C GLN A 315 11.87 14.28 9.41
N SER A 316 10.80 15.03 9.12
CA SER A 316 9.44 14.53 9.25
C SER A 316 8.48 15.25 8.30
N LEU A 317 7.42 14.56 7.91
CA LEU A 317 6.36 15.10 7.07
C LEU A 317 5.00 14.61 7.58
N ASP A 318 4.09 15.54 7.88
CA ASP A 318 2.71 15.20 8.23
C ASP A 318 1.90 14.84 6.98
N LEU A 319 1.06 13.81 7.11
CA LEU A 319 0.27 13.22 6.02
C LEU A 319 -1.16 12.95 6.50
N ASP A 320 -2.16 13.15 5.65
CA ASP A 320 -3.55 12.85 5.98
C ASP A 320 -4.42 12.63 4.71
N ARG A 321 -5.73 12.45 4.90
CA ARG A 321 -6.73 12.11 3.86
C ARG A 321 -6.56 10.74 3.19
N GLY A 322 -5.56 9.96 3.59
CA GLY A 322 -5.51 8.53 3.32
C GLY A 322 -6.47 7.75 4.22
N HIS A 323 -6.85 6.54 3.81
CA HIS A 323 -7.72 5.68 4.61
C HIS A 323 -7.02 5.14 5.88
N TRP A 324 -5.70 5.27 6.01
CA TRP A 324 -4.96 5.06 7.26
C TRP A 324 -5.17 6.18 8.29
N GLY A 325 -5.82 7.28 7.90
CA GLY A 325 -6.01 8.45 8.75
C GLY A 325 -4.79 9.37 8.75
N ALA A 326 -4.80 10.33 9.69
CA ALA A 326 -3.70 11.26 9.83
C ALA A 326 -2.47 10.58 10.43
N GLY A 327 -1.30 10.90 9.90
CA GLY A 327 -0.03 10.33 10.32
C GLY A 327 1.14 11.24 10.01
N ARG A 328 2.34 10.72 10.25
CA ARG A 328 3.60 11.40 10.04
C ARG A 328 4.62 10.42 9.50
N LEU A 329 5.26 10.78 8.40
CA LEU A 329 6.50 10.14 7.96
C LEU A 329 7.63 10.70 8.83
N VAL A 330 8.43 9.84 9.45
CA VAL A 330 9.59 10.22 10.27
C VAL A 330 10.82 9.50 9.73
N ARG A 331 11.91 10.23 9.60
CA ARG A 331 13.21 9.69 9.21
C ARG A 331 13.91 9.10 10.44
N SER A 332 14.28 7.83 10.39
CA SER A 332 15.08 7.21 11.45
C SER A 332 16.57 7.50 11.29
N GLU A 333 17.35 7.18 12.31
CA GLU A 333 18.81 7.44 12.37
C GLU A 333 19.60 6.76 11.22
N ASN A 334 19.07 5.68 10.66
CA ASN A 334 19.62 4.97 9.49
C ASN A 334 19.12 5.53 8.15
N ASP A 335 18.56 6.74 8.15
CA ASP A 335 18.02 7.44 6.98
C ASP A 335 16.76 6.81 6.36
N ALA A 336 16.18 5.77 6.98
CA ALA A 336 14.96 5.14 6.51
C ALA A 336 13.71 5.92 6.93
N TRP A 337 12.73 6.03 6.04
CA TRP A 337 11.45 6.66 6.35
C TRP A 337 10.45 5.65 6.90
N ARG A 338 9.77 6.02 7.98
CA ARG A 338 8.70 5.20 8.58
C ARG A 338 7.46 6.05 8.78
N TRP A 339 6.31 5.53 8.38
CA TRP A 339 5.04 6.14 8.72
C TRP A 339 4.65 5.79 10.15
N GLN A 340 4.12 6.77 10.86
CA GLN A 340 3.62 6.70 12.22
C GLN A 340 2.23 7.33 12.28
N PRO A 341 1.22 6.66 12.85
CA PRO A 341 -0.11 7.27 12.98
C PRO A 341 -0.07 8.44 13.97
N ARG A 342 -0.89 9.46 13.72
CA ARG A 342 -1.19 10.45 14.76
C ARG A 342 -2.19 9.83 15.75
N PRO A 343 -1.97 9.97 17.07
CA PRO A 343 -2.85 9.34 18.04
C PRO A 343 -4.31 9.74 17.87
N HIS A 344 -5.19 8.76 17.83
CA HIS A 344 -6.64 8.98 17.89
C HIS A 344 -7.36 7.82 18.58
N PHE A 345 -8.57 8.09 19.07
CA PHE A 345 -9.37 7.14 19.85
C PHE A 345 -10.63 6.72 19.10
N SER A 346 -11.10 5.51 19.35
CA SER A 346 -12.34 4.95 18.82
C SER A 346 -12.91 3.92 19.77
N LEU A 347 -14.24 3.73 19.76
CA LEU A 347 -14.90 2.61 20.46
C LEU A 347 -14.97 1.33 19.61
N HIS A 348 -14.55 1.40 18.34
CA HIS A 348 -14.58 0.24 17.46
C HIS A 348 -13.53 -0.79 17.92
N GLN A 349 -13.99 -1.95 18.38
CA GLN A 349 -13.15 -3.06 18.81
C GLN A 349 -12.72 -3.92 17.61
N GLY A 350 -11.49 -4.42 17.66
CA GLY A 350 -10.96 -5.31 16.62
C GLY A 350 -11.51 -6.73 16.73
N ARG A 351 -11.29 -7.57 15.71
CA ARG A 351 -11.65 -9.01 15.77
C ARG A 351 -10.93 -9.75 16.90
N SER A 352 -9.74 -9.27 17.24
CA SER A 352 -8.87 -9.86 18.26
C SER A 352 -9.15 -9.37 19.70
N ALA A 353 -10.16 -8.51 19.89
CA ALA A 353 -10.59 -7.98 21.20
C ALA A 353 -10.80 -9.09 22.25
N THR A 354 -11.36 -10.22 21.83
CA THR A 354 -11.71 -11.37 22.68
C THR A 354 -10.83 -12.60 22.43
N ALA A 355 -9.71 -12.44 21.70
CA ALA A 355 -8.79 -13.55 21.49
C ALA A 355 -8.30 -14.12 22.83
N TRP A 356 -8.14 -15.44 22.94
CA TRP A 356 -7.69 -16.11 24.17
C TRP A 356 -8.57 -15.97 25.43
N THR A 357 -9.77 -15.39 25.35
CA THR A 357 -10.65 -15.27 26.54
C THR A 357 -11.59 -16.46 26.74
N SER A 358 -11.65 -17.39 25.77
CA SER A 358 -12.59 -18.51 25.80
C SER A 358 -12.40 -19.38 27.06
N GLY A 359 -13.50 -19.67 27.76
CA GLY A 359 -13.51 -20.49 28.97
C GLY A 359 -13.01 -19.80 30.24
N GLN A 360 -12.73 -18.48 30.19
CA GLN A 360 -12.30 -17.71 31.35
C GLN A 360 -13.38 -16.70 31.76
N THR A 361 -13.65 -16.62 33.06
CA THR A 361 -14.59 -15.65 33.66
C THR A 361 -14.01 -15.06 34.95
N PRO A 362 -12.90 -14.28 34.84
CA PRO A 362 -12.29 -13.62 35.99
C PRO A 362 -13.24 -12.58 36.61
N THR A 363 -13.04 -12.27 37.88
CA THR A 363 -13.76 -11.21 38.56
C THR A 363 -13.43 -9.83 37.98
N LEU A 364 -12.17 -9.59 37.61
CA LEU A 364 -11.72 -8.39 36.91
C LEU A 364 -10.68 -8.75 35.84
N ARG A 365 -10.79 -8.15 34.65
CA ARG A 365 -9.82 -8.24 33.56
C ARG A 365 -9.33 -6.84 33.20
N LEU A 366 -8.03 -6.63 33.30
CA LEU A 366 -7.30 -5.46 32.80
C LEU A 366 -6.45 -5.92 31.62
N ARG A 367 -6.79 -5.49 30.41
CA ARG A 367 -6.26 -6.09 29.18
C ARG A 367 -5.82 -5.06 28.16
N VAL A 368 -4.69 -5.36 27.51
CA VAL A 368 -4.21 -4.63 26.34
C VAL A 368 -3.96 -5.61 25.19
N VAL A 369 -4.57 -5.35 24.04
CA VAL A 369 -4.34 -6.09 22.79
C VAL A 369 -3.72 -5.13 21.78
N VAL A 370 -2.59 -5.48 21.17
CA VAL A 370 -1.95 -4.67 20.14
C VAL A 370 -2.00 -5.42 18.81
N ASN A 371 -2.52 -4.77 17.79
CA ASN A 371 -2.50 -5.25 16.41
C ASN A 371 -1.36 -4.54 15.66
N LEU A 372 -0.46 -5.35 15.10
CA LEU A 372 0.69 -4.92 14.31
C LEU A 372 0.50 -5.43 12.88
N PRO A 373 -0.19 -4.63 12.03
CA PRO A 373 -0.46 -4.99 10.64
C PRO A 373 0.80 -4.76 9.81
N TRP A 374 1.72 -5.72 9.81
CA TRP A 374 2.90 -5.68 8.93
C TRP A 374 2.59 -6.29 7.56
N SER A 375 3.22 -5.78 6.51
CA SER A 375 3.30 -6.48 5.22
C SER A 375 4.46 -7.49 5.22
N GLY A 376 4.45 -8.46 4.30
CA GLY A 376 5.55 -9.44 4.13
C GLY A 376 5.76 -10.38 5.31
N THR A 377 4.68 -10.82 5.96
CA THR A 377 4.74 -11.61 7.20
C THR A 377 4.84 -13.12 6.98
N GLU A 378 4.98 -13.58 5.73
CA GLU A 378 4.97 -15.00 5.37
C GLU A 378 6.18 -15.75 5.95
N THR A 379 7.29 -15.03 6.12
CA THR A 379 8.57 -15.57 6.63
C THR A 379 8.70 -15.46 8.15
N LEU A 380 7.76 -14.79 8.84
CA LEU A 380 7.84 -14.64 10.29
C LEU A 380 7.59 -15.97 10.99
N GLU A 381 8.48 -16.27 11.95
CA GLU A 381 8.37 -17.42 12.83
C GLU A 381 8.88 -17.11 14.24
N ILE A 382 8.28 -17.78 15.23
CA ILE A 382 8.73 -17.77 16.62
C ILE A 382 9.75 -18.90 16.78
N THR A 383 11.03 -18.56 16.64
CA THR A 383 12.11 -19.55 16.76
C THR A 383 12.33 -20.00 18.20
N LYS A 384 12.94 -21.18 18.37
CA LYS A 384 13.30 -21.71 19.69
C LYS A 384 14.21 -20.76 20.50
N PRO A 385 15.29 -20.17 19.93
CA PRO A 385 16.12 -19.21 20.67
C PRO A 385 15.34 -17.97 21.12
N ARG A 386 14.49 -17.40 20.25
CA ARG A 386 13.66 -16.23 20.60
C ARG A 386 12.66 -16.54 21.70
N ARG A 387 12.07 -17.73 21.66
CA ARG A 387 11.18 -18.22 22.71
C ARG A 387 11.90 -18.35 24.06
N GLN A 388 13.10 -18.91 24.08
CA GLN A 388 13.91 -19.03 25.30
C GLN A 388 14.32 -17.66 25.85
N GLN A 389 14.66 -16.71 24.97
CA GLN A 389 14.95 -15.34 25.36
C GLN A 389 13.73 -14.67 26.01
N LEU A 390 12.53 -14.80 25.41
CA LEU A 390 11.30 -14.29 26.01
C LEU A 390 11.03 -14.89 27.40
N GLU A 391 11.23 -16.21 27.56
CA GLU A 391 11.08 -16.90 28.84
C GLU A 391 11.98 -16.35 29.94
N GLN A 392 13.19 -15.92 29.59
CA GLN A 392 14.13 -15.30 30.52
C GLN A 392 13.72 -13.85 30.87
N HIS A 393 13.09 -13.13 29.94
CA HIS A 393 12.68 -11.74 30.14
C HIS A 393 11.33 -11.59 30.87
N LEU A 394 10.39 -12.52 30.69
CA LEU A 394 9.04 -12.42 31.27
C LEU A 394 9.02 -12.19 32.80
N PRO A 395 9.83 -12.89 33.63
CA PRO A 395 9.90 -12.64 35.07
C PRO A 395 10.34 -11.22 35.46
N PHE A 396 11.07 -10.54 34.58
CA PHE A 396 11.58 -9.17 34.78
C PHE A 396 10.82 -8.14 33.92
N SER A 397 9.72 -8.55 33.31
CA SER A 397 8.92 -7.69 32.44
C SER A 397 8.17 -6.62 33.24
N ALA A 398 7.84 -5.54 32.54
CA ALA A 398 6.88 -4.53 32.96
C ALA A 398 5.60 -5.14 33.58
N LEU A 399 4.99 -6.10 32.89
CA LEU A 399 3.79 -6.80 33.35
C LEU A 399 4.00 -7.57 34.66
N ALA A 400 5.12 -8.29 34.81
CA ALA A 400 5.46 -8.97 36.07
C ALA A 400 5.66 -7.96 37.22
N GLY A 401 6.28 -6.81 36.93
CA GLY A 401 6.39 -5.68 37.85
C GLY A 401 5.04 -5.15 38.30
N ALA A 402 4.12 -4.91 37.36
CA ALA A 402 2.77 -4.43 37.64
C ALA A 402 1.95 -5.41 38.50
N MET A 403 2.00 -6.71 38.19
CA MET A 403 1.34 -7.73 39.01
C MET A 403 1.92 -7.79 40.43
N THR A 404 3.24 -7.72 40.56
CA THR A 404 3.92 -7.68 41.87
C THR A 404 3.54 -6.43 42.66
N MET A 405 3.42 -5.28 41.99
CA MET A 405 3.03 -4.00 42.57
C MET A 405 1.67 -4.09 43.27
N LEU A 406 0.68 -4.78 42.70
CA LEU A 406 -0.65 -4.93 43.30
C LEU A 406 -0.62 -5.58 44.69
N SER A 407 0.26 -6.57 44.89
CA SER A 407 0.46 -7.19 46.22
C SER A 407 1.19 -6.25 47.17
N ARG A 408 2.22 -5.56 46.69
CA ARG A 408 3.07 -4.67 47.50
C ARG A 408 2.33 -3.48 48.05
N ARG A 409 1.46 -2.86 47.26
CA ARG A 409 0.58 -1.77 47.72
C ARG A 409 -0.36 -2.19 48.84
N ARG A 410 -0.59 -3.49 49.01
CA ARG A 410 -1.41 -4.09 50.06
C ARG A 410 -0.57 -4.77 51.15
N GLY A 411 0.73 -4.49 51.22
CA GLY A 411 1.61 -5.01 52.27
C GLY A 411 2.06 -6.47 52.10
N ALA A 412 1.75 -7.12 50.98
CA ALA A 412 2.24 -8.44 50.63
C ALA A 412 3.39 -8.34 49.61
N ASN A 413 4.38 -9.24 49.65
CA ASN A 413 5.45 -9.26 48.65
C ASN A 413 5.36 -10.56 47.84
N LEU A 414 4.44 -10.60 46.88
CA LEU A 414 4.17 -11.77 46.04
C LEU A 414 4.74 -11.53 44.63
N PRO A 415 5.99 -11.94 44.35
CA PRO A 415 6.62 -11.69 43.06
C PRO A 415 5.99 -12.54 41.95
N ALA A 416 5.65 -11.90 40.83
CA ALA A 416 5.19 -12.57 39.61
C ALA A 416 6.34 -13.16 38.78
N ALA A 417 7.18 -14.00 39.42
CA ALA A 417 8.42 -14.50 38.84
C ALA A 417 8.28 -15.83 38.08
N GLN A 418 7.24 -16.62 38.38
CA GLN A 418 7.08 -17.96 37.81
C GLN A 418 6.15 -17.95 36.61
N TRP A 419 6.73 -17.85 35.41
CA TRP A 419 6.00 -17.90 34.14
C TRP A 419 6.03 -19.31 33.55
N LYS A 420 4.86 -19.79 33.13
CA LYS A 420 4.68 -21.13 32.53
C LYS A 420 4.03 -20.99 31.16
N ARG A 421 4.42 -21.87 30.23
CA ARG A 421 3.70 -22.03 28.96
C ARG A 421 2.30 -22.56 29.24
N THR A 422 1.29 -22.02 28.56
CA THR A 422 -0.04 -22.62 28.54
C THR A 422 -0.03 -23.94 27.76
N THR A 423 -0.98 -24.83 28.07
CA THR A 423 -1.11 -26.14 27.42
C THR A 423 -1.49 -26.03 25.94
N SER A 424 -2.16 -24.95 25.55
CA SER A 424 -2.52 -24.61 24.17
C SER A 424 -1.83 -23.30 23.73
N GLY A 425 -1.78 -23.04 22.42
CA GLY A 425 -1.31 -21.75 21.90
C GLY A 425 0.21 -21.58 21.81
N ASN A 426 0.98 -22.67 21.77
CA ASN A 426 2.43 -22.64 21.63
C ASN A 426 2.89 -23.42 20.39
N SER A 427 3.32 -22.70 19.35
CA SER A 427 3.77 -23.22 18.05
C SER A 427 4.85 -22.30 17.43
N SER A 428 5.30 -22.54 16.20
CA SER A 428 6.11 -21.55 15.46
C SER A 428 5.33 -20.29 15.08
N ARG A 429 3.99 -20.31 15.20
CA ARG A 429 3.07 -19.22 14.82
C ARG A 429 2.39 -18.55 16.01
N SER A 430 2.51 -19.10 17.21
CA SER A 430 1.87 -18.58 18.41
C SER A 430 2.65 -18.90 19.68
N LEU A 431 2.51 -18.03 20.69
CA LEU A 431 2.98 -18.28 22.04
C LEU A 431 1.96 -17.78 23.06
N ALA A 432 1.92 -18.44 24.21
CA ALA A 432 1.08 -18.05 25.32
C ALA A 432 1.71 -18.50 26.64
N TYR A 433 1.88 -17.53 27.55
CA TYR A 433 2.50 -17.70 28.85
C TYR A 433 1.62 -17.09 29.94
N THR A 434 1.64 -17.70 31.12
CA THR A 434 0.92 -17.21 32.30
C THR A 434 1.79 -17.25 33.53
N CYS A 435 1.57 -16.30 34.44
CA CYS A 435 2.05 -16.33 35.81
C CYS A 435 0.82 -16.27 36.72
N THR A 436 0.69 -17.22 37.66
CA THR A 436 -0.47 -17.32 38.55
C THR A 436 -0.01 -17.24 39.99
N LEU A 437 -0.63 -16.35 40.77
CA LEU A 437 -0.63 -16.40 42.22
C LEU A 437 -1.91 -17.08 42.67
N ALA A 438 -1.76 -18.15 43.43
CA ALA A 438 -2.87 -18.93 43.97
C ALA A 438 -2.85 -18.87 45.49
N ASP A 439 -4.03 -18.98 46.11
CA ASP A 439 -4.15 -19.11 47.56
C ASP A 439 -3.54 -20.44 48.07
N PRO A 440 -3.49 -20.67 49.40
CA PRO A 440 -2.97 -21.91 49.96
C PRO A 440 -3.69 -23.19 49.49
N ASP A 441 -4.96 -23.08 49.09
CA ASP A 441 -5.76 -24.20 48.57
C ASP A 441 -5.54 -24.44 47.07
N GLY A 442 -4.73 -23.59 46.42
CA GLY A 442 -4.39 -23.68 45.00
C GLY A 442 -5.40 -22.99 44.08
N THR A 443 -6.37 -22.24 44.63
CA THR A 443 -7.32 -21.44 43.85
C THR A 443 -6.61 -20.24 43.24
N PRO A 444 -6.66 -20.04 41.90
CA PRO A 444 -6.07 -18.87 41.27
C PRO A 444 -6.70 -17.57 41.79
N ALA A 445 -5.86 -16.67 42.31
CA ALA A 445 -6.27 -15.37 42.81
C ALA A 445 -5.97 -14.27 41.78
N LEU A 446 -4.71 -14.16 41.37
CA LEU A 446 -4.25 -13.26 40.33
C LEU A 446 -3.54 -14.02 39.23
N ARG A 447 -3.74 -13.60 37.99
CA ARG A 447 -3.04 -14.16 36.83
C ARG A 447 -2.57 -13.06 35.90
N ALA A 448 -1.29 -13.05 35.54
CA ALA A 448 -0.80 -12.32 34.37
C ALA A 448 -0.70 -13.26 33.18
N ALA A 449 -1.02 -12.77 31.98
CA ALA A 449 -0.89 -13.52 30.74
C ALA A 449 -0.24 -12.68 29.65
N ALA A 450 0.61 -13.32 28.84
CA ALA A 450 1.33 -12.71 27.72
C ALA A 450 1.25 -13.64 26.51
N MET A 451 0.63 -13.16 25.42
CA MET A 451 0.24 -13.97 24.27
C MET A 451 0.60 -13.27 22.96
N LEU A 452 1.05 -14.02 21.96
CA LEU A 452 1.30 -13.53 20.61
C LEU A 452 0.82 -14.56 19.60
N ALA A 453 0.17 -14.09 18.53
CA ALA A 453 -0.13 -14.88 17.35
C ALA A 453 0.31 -14.13 16.09
N LEU A 454 0.90 -14.88 15.16
CA LEU A 454 1.20 -14.40 13.82
C LEU A 454 -0.06 -14.42 12.94
N PRO A 455 -0.06 -13.70 11.80
CA PRO A 455 -1.24 -13.57 10.94
C PRO A 455 -1.88 -14.89 10.52
N THR A 456 -3.16 -14.86 10.28
CA THR A 456 -3.94 -15.97 9.71
C THR A 456 -4.82 -15.43 8.59
N THR A 457 -5.51 -16.31 7.87
CA THR A 457 -6.50 -15.89 6.87
C THR A 457 -7.61 -15.01 7.45
N MET A 458 -7.92 -15.15 8.75
CA MET A 458 -9.00 -14.41 9.43
C MET A 458 -8.53 -13.15 10.16
N GLU A 459 -7.23 -13.10 10.50
CA GLU A 459 -6.58 -12.01 11.24
C GLU A 459 -5.26 -11.67 10.53
N PRO A 460 -5.23 -10.65 9.65
CA PRO A 460 -4.06 -10.34 8.83
C PRO A 460 -2.93 -9.67 9.63
N SER A 461 -3.14 -9.34 10.90
CA SER A 461 -2.15 -8.67 11.75
C SER A 461 -1.38 -9.66 12.63
N VAL A 462 -0.15 -9.30 13.00
CA VAL A 462 0.45 -9.88 14.21
C VAL A 462 -0.32 -9.32 15.40
N VAL A 463 -0.82 -10.20 16.26
CA VAL A 463 -1.60 -9.81 17.43
C VAL A 463 -0.82 -10.17 18.68
N THR A 464 -0.62 -9.20 19.56
CA THR A 464 -0.06 -9.42 20.88
C THR A 464 -1.07 -9.02 21.94
N CYS A 465 -1.02 -9.69 23.08
CA CYS A 465 -1.90 -9.42 24.20
C CYS A 465 -1.15 -9.57 25.51
N ALA A 466 -1.35 -8.60 26.40
CA ALA A 466 -0.83 -8.61 27.75
C ALA A 466 -1.98 -8.24 28.70
N GLU A 467 -2.17 -9.00 29.76
CA GLU A 467 -3.29 -8.78 30.67
C GLU A 467 -2.98 -9.22 32.11
N ILE A 468 -3.70 -8.62 33.06
CA ILE A 468 -3.80 -9.07 34.45
C ILE A 468 -5.26 -9.33 34.77
N LEU A 469 -5.50 -10.49 35.37
CA LEU A 469 -6.80 -10.97 35.81
C LEU A 469 -6.80 -11.05 37.33
N VAL A 470 -7.86 -10.53 37.95
CA VAL A 470 -8.30 -10.98 39.27
C VAL A 470 -9.25 -12.13 39.02
N ASP A 471 -8.76 -13.35 39.13
CA ASP A 471 -9.59 -14.54 38.88
C ASP A 471 -10.69 -14.61 39.94
N ASP A 472 -10.30 -14.58 41.23
CA ASP A 472 -11.17 -14.77 42.39
C ASP A 472 -10.85 -13.76 43.50
N GLN A 473 -11.84 -12.95 43.91
CA GLN A 473 -11.65 -11.94 44.96
C GLN A 473 -11.39 -12.53 46.35
N GLN A 474 -11.99 -13.69 46.67
CA GLN A 474 -11.80 -14.35 47.97
C GLN A 474 -10.42 -14.97 48.06
N ALA A 475 -9.97 -15.67 47.01
CA ALA A 475 -8.60 -16.17 46.91
C ALA A 475 -7.58 -15.01 46.94
N TRP A 476 -7.93 -13.86 46.33
CA TRP A 476 -7.09 -12.66 46.41
C TRP A 476 -7.01 -12.09 47.83
N ALA A 477 -8.13 -12.00 48.55
CA ALA A 477 -8.12 -11.59 49.96
C ALA A 477 -7.28 -12.53 50.83
N ALA A 478 -7.33 -13.84 50.57
CA ALA A 478 -6.59 -14.85 51.34
C ALA A 478 -5.06 -14.74 51.20
N LEU A 479 -4.57 -14.09 50.14
CA LEU A 479 -3.14 -13.82 49.91
C LEU A 479 -2.63 -12.53 50.55
N LEU A 480 -3.52 -11.72 51.11
CA LEU A 480 -3.23 -10.39 51.62
C LEU A 480 -3.31 -10.32 53.15
N PRO A 481 -2.67 -9.33 53.78
CA PRO A 481 -2.91 -9.05 55.19
C PRO A 481 -4.41 -8.82 55.49
N PRO A 482 -4.91 -9.25 56.67
CA PRO A 482 -6.30 -9.05 57.04
C PRO A 482 -6.71 -7.58 56.99
N GLY A 483 -7.91 -7.30 56.46
CA GLY A 483 -8.46 -5.94 56.37
C GLY A 483 -8.02 -5.14 55.15
N CYS A 484 -7.14 -5.67 54.29
CA CYS A 484 -6.81 -5.03 53.02
C CYS A 484 -7.97 -5.13 52.02
N THR A 485 -8.21 -4.03 51.28
CA THR A 485 -9.18 -4.04 50.18
C THR A 485 -8.66 -4.84 48.98
N THR A 486 -9.52 -5.66 48.39
CA THR A 486 -9.26 -6.38 47.14
C THR A 486 -9.68 -5.58 45.91
N ARG A 487 -10.46 -4.51 46.09
CA ARG A 487 -10.82 -3.55 45.03
C ARG A 487 -9.56 -2.84 44.57
N LEU A 488 -9.35 -2.76 43.26
CA LEU A 488 -8.25 -2.00 42.68
C LEU A 488 -8.61 -0.52 42.60
N THR A 489 -7.62 0.35 42.73
CA THR A 489 -7.81 1.78 42.42
C THR A 489 -7.67 2.04 40.92
N LEU A 490 -8.19 3.17 40.43
CA LEU A 490 -7.98 3.56 39.04
C LEU A 490 -6.50 3.77 38.71
N GLU A 491 -5.73 4.31 39.66
CA GLU A 491 -4.27 4.49 39.53
C GLU A 491 -3.55 3.14 39.35
N GLU A 492 -3.95 2.11 40.11
CA GLU A 492 -3.45 0.75 39.92
C GLU A 492 -3.83 0.18 38.55
N ALA A 493 -5.06 0.39 38.10
CA ALA A 493 -5.49 -0.05 36.78
C ALA A 493 -4.73 0.67 35.66
N GLN A 494 -4.46 1.96 35.80
CA GLN A 494 -3.61 2.73 34.88
C GLN A 494 -2.19 2.16 34.82
N ALA A 495 -1.57 1.92 35.98
CA ALA A 495 -0.23 1.33 36.03
C ALA A 495 -0.21 -0.05 35.34
N VAL A 496 -1.20 -0.90 35.61
CA VAL A 496 -1.32 -2.21 34.96
C VAL A 496 -1.49 -2.08 33.45
N LEU A 497 -2.41 -1.24 32.96
CA LEU A 497 -2.63 -1.06 31.53
C LEU A 497 -1.42 -0.46 30.83
N CYS A 498 -0.70 0.47 31.47
CA CYS A 498 0.52 1.05 30.90
C CYS A 498 1.62 0.00 30.71
N GLU A 499 1.88 -0.81 31.74
CA GLU A 499 2.91 -1.85 31.70
C GLU A 499 2.49 -3.06 30.83
N ALA A 500 1.19 -3.36 30.77
CA ALA A 500 0.63 -4.33 29.82
C ALA A 500 0.81 -3.85 28.38
N TRP A 501 0.51 -2.57 28.07
CA TRP A 501 0.75 -2.00 26.75
C TRP A 501 2.22 -2.08 26.37
N LYS A 502 3.14 -1.66 27.26
CA LYS A 502 4.58 -1.81 27.04
C LYS A 502 4.96 -3.26 26.70
N THR A 503 4.46 -4.21 27.47
CA THR A 503 4.75 -5.65 27.26
C THR A 503 4.20 -6.14 25.92
N ALA A 504 2.97 -5.75 25.57
CA ALA A 504 2.33 -6.14 24.32
C ALA A 504 3.00 -5.50 23.09
N ALA A 505 3.41 -4.23 23.16
CA ALA A 505 3.93 -3.50 22.00
C ALA A 505 5.47 -3.59 21.84
N GLU A 506 6.20 -3.91 22.89
CA GLU A 506 7.68 -3.96 22.87
C GLU A 506 8.21 -5.36 23.11
N LEU A 507 7.93 -5.95 24.28
CA LEU A 507 8.55 -7.23 24.67
C LEU A 507 8.05 -8.41 23.84
N LEU A 508 6.74 -8.52 23.61
CA LEU A 508 6.18 -9.66 22.87
C LEU A 508 6.64 -9.70 21.40
N PRO A 509 6.65 -8.57 20.66
CA PRO A 509 7.19 -8.53 19.30
C PRO A 509 8.66 -8.94 19.17
N GLU A 510 9.49 -8.78 20.21
CA GLU A 510 10.89 -9.24 20.18
C GLU A 510 11.02 -10.76 19.99
N ALA A 511 9.97 -11.54 20.29
CA ALA A 511 9.93 -12.97 19.99
C ALA A 511 10.00 -13.26 18.48
N LEU A 512 9.75 -12.26 17.64
CA LEU A 512 9.85 -12.29 16.18
C LEU A 512 11.15 -11.67 15.67
N GLY A 513 11.99 -11.13 16.56
CA GLY A 513 13.19 -10.35 16.23
C GLY A 513 12.90 -8.86 16.04
N THR A 514 13.74 -8.18 15.26
CA THR A 514 13.56 -6.79 14.83
C THR A 514 13.21 -6.76 13.34
N PRO A 515 12.00 -7.19 12.96
CA PRO A 515 11.60 -7.22 11.56
C PRO A 515 11.60 -5.78 11.00
N ASP A 516 12.36 -5.55 9.93
CA ASP A 516 12.30 -4.29 9.18
C ASP A 516 11.13 -4.32 8.18
N LEU A 517 9.93 -4.53 8.72
CA LEU A 517 8.71 -4.64 7.93
C LEU A 517 7.96 -3.32 7.87
N ARG A 518 7.20 -3.16 6.78
CA ARG A 518 6.34 -1.99 6.55
C ARG A 518 4.96 -2.23 7.13
N TRP A 519 4.22 -1.15 7.36
CA TRP A 519 2.83 -1.24 7.75
C TRP A 519 1.97 -1.62 6.54
N SER A 520 0.95 -2.44 6.77
CA SER A 520 -0.15 -2.71 5.83
C SER A 520 -1.45 -2.01 6.23
N ALA A 521 -1.53 -1.54 7.47
CA ALA A 521 -2.58 -0.69 8.02
C ALA A 521 -2.05 0.09 9.24
N PRO A 522 -2.82 1.01 9.85
CA PRO A 522 -2.40 1.65 11.10
C PRO A 522 -2.30 0.65 12.26
N PRO A 523 -1.21 0.64 13.06
CA PRO A 523 -1.16 -0.15 14.28
C PRO A 523 -2.13 0.39 15.34
N THR A 524 -2.73 -0.50 16.10
CA THR A 524 -3.74 -0.16 17.12
C THR A 524 -3.47 -0.89 18.43
N GLY A 525 -3.67 -0.22 19.57
CA GLY A 525 -3.76 -0.81 20.90
C GLY A 525 -5.18 -0.71 21.44
N GLU A 526 -5.81 -1.82 21.78
CA GLU A 526 -7.12 -1.88 22.44
C GLU A 526 -6.93 -2.06 23.95
N LEU A 527 -7.46 -1.11 24.72
CA LEU A 527 -7.46 -1.11 26.18
C LEU A 527 -8.83 -1.55 26.67
N ARG A 528 -8.87 -2.46 27.66
CA ARG A 528 -10.13 -3.01 28.17
C ARG A 528 -10.10 -3.22 29.68
N LEU A 529 -11.22 -2.86 30.30
CA LEU A 529 -11.57 -3.08 31.70
C LEU A 529 -12.88 -3.86 31.72
N SER A 530 -12.94 -5.05 32.33
CA SER A 530 -14.19 -5.81 32.43
C SER A 530 -14.34 -6.63 33.71
N SER A 531 -15.56 -6.69 34.22
CA SER A 531 -16.06 -7.61 35.24
C SER A 531 -16.80 -8.76 34.55
N GLU A 532 -16.30 -9.98 34.66
CA GLU A 532 -16.73 -11.11 33.81
C GLU A 532 -17.35 -12.27 34.58
N ARG A 533 -17.04 -12.42 35.87
CA ARG A 533 -17.58 -13.48 36.71
C ARG A 533 -19.04 -13.20 37.07
N PRO A 534 -19.99 -14.08 36.70
CA PRO A 534 -21.35 -13.96 37.16
C PRO A 534 -21.46 -14.31 38.66
N GLU A 535 -22.33 -13.59 39.37
CA GLU A 535 -22.78 -13.94 40.71
C GLU A 535 -23.64 -15.22 40.67
N PRO A 536 -23.97 -15.84 41.83
CA PRO A 536 -24.82 -17.03 41.88
C PRO A 536 -26.20 -16.87 41.22
N ASN A 537 -26.69 -15.63 41.12
CA ASN A 537 -27.93 -15.27 40.42
C ASN A 537 -27.78 -15.22 38.88
N GLY A 538 -26.58 -15.45 38.33
CA GLY A 538 -26.25 -15.37 36.91
C GLY A 538 -25.95 -13.96 36.39
N VAL A 539 -26.12 -12.92 37.22
CA VAL A 539 -25.87 -11.51 36.86
C VAL A 539 -24.40 -11.19 37.05
N ARG A 540 -23.80 -10.43 36.11
CA ARG A 540 -22.44 -9.94 36.27
C ARG A 540 -22.43 -8.63 37.06
N PRO A 541 -21.59 -8.48 38.09
CA PRO A 541 -21.54 -7.29 38.89
C PRO A 541 -20.94 -6.12 38.10
N PRO A 542 -21.31 -4.87 38.43
CA PRO A 542 -20.75 -3.69 37.77
C PRO A 542 -19.24 -3.62 37.98
N LEU A 543 -18.52 -3.00 37.05
CA LEU A 543 -17.07 -2.82 37.11
C LEU A 543 -16.65 -2.06 38.40
N ALA A 544 -17.51 -1.16 38.87
CA ALA A 544 -17.30 -0.43 40.12
C ALA A 544 -17.17 -1.34 41.35
N SER A 545 -17.67 -2.58 41.30
CA SER A 545 -17.56 -3.56 42.41
C SER A 545 -16.13 -4.07 42.62
N CYS A 546 -15.29 -4.05 41.58
CA CYS A 546 -13.93 -4.57 41.61
C CYS A 546 -12.86 -3.51 41.30
N LEU A 547 -13.27 -2.36 40.76
CA LEU A 547 -12.42 -1.22 40.43
C LEU A 547 -13.00 0.08 41.00
N ASP A 548 -12.18 0.92 41.61
CA ASP A 548 -12.58 2.25 42.06
C ASP A 548 -12.60 3.23 40.89
N LEU A 549 -13.82 3.58 40.46
CA LEU A 549 -14.08 4.50 39.36
C LEU A 549 -14.44 5.91 39.83
N THR A 550 -14.41 6.18 41.15
CA THR A 550 -14.71 7.51 41.70
C THR A 550 -13.88 8.65 41.10
N PRO A 551 -12.61 8.46 40.64
CA PRO A 551 -11.89 9.54 39.98
C PRO A 551 -12.46 9.97 38.63
N PHE A 552 -13.36 9.18 38.02
CA PHE A 552 -14.10 9.59 36.82
C PHE A 552 -15.37 10.39 37.13
N GLY A 553 -15.73 10.57 38.41
CA GLY A 553 -16.98 11.20 38.84
C GLY A 553 -18.17 10.24 38.79
N ASP A 554 -19.37 10.82 38.79
CA ASP A 554 -20.62 10.06 38.70
C ASP A 554 -20.80 9.50 37.28
N GLY A 555 -21.29 8.26 37.19
CA GLY A 555 -21.49 7.59 35.92
C GLY A 555 -22.39 6.37 36.02
N GLU A 556 -22.67 5.77 34.87
CA GLU A 556 -23.50 4.57 34.81
C GLU A 556 -22.73 3.31 35.25
N ASP A 557 -23.46 2.41 35.90
CA ASP A 557 -22.96 1.08 36.25
C ASP A 557 -22.82 0.22 34.99
N ARG A 558 -21.57 0.02 34.56
CA ARG A 558 -21.22 -0.80 33.39
C ARG A 558 -20.42 -2.02 33.82
N GLN A 559 -20.61 -3.14 33.14
CA GLN A 559 -19.83 -4.37 33.37
C GLN A 559 -18.44 -4.32 32.73
N GLY A 560 -18.21 -3.41 31.78
CA GLY A 560 -16.92 -3.22 31.17
C GLY A 560 -16.88 -2.02 30.23
N MET A 561 -15.67 -1.57 29.94
CA MET A 561 -15.35 -0.46 29.07
C MET A 561 -14.15 -0.82 28.20
N ALA A 562 -14.11 -0.32 26.97
CA ALA A 562 -12.97 -0.49 26.09
C ALA A 562 -12.78 0.71 25.16
N VAL A 563 -11.54 0.94 24.76
CA VAL A 563 -11.16 1.97 23.80
C VAL A 563 -10.02 1.45 22.93
N THR A 564 -10.12 1.71 21.63
CA THR A 564 -9.07 1.46 20.66
C THR A 564 -8.27 2.74 20.45
N VAL A 565 -6.96 2.64 20.59
CA VAL A 565 -6.00 3.71 20.37
C VAL A 565 -5.18 3.40 19.12
N THR A 566 -5.32 4.20 18.07
CA THR A 566 -4.42 4.14 16.92
C THR A 566 -3.23 5.03 17.24
N ALA A 567 -2.04 4.45 17.40
CA ALA A 567 -0.84 5.18 17.80
C ALA A 567 0.42 4.37 17.41
N PRO A 568 1.62 5.00 17.38
CA PRO A 568 2.86 4.27 17.23
C PRO A 568 2.97 3.20 18.33
N PRO A 569 3.35 1.96 18.01
CA PRO A 569 3.38 0.89 19.00
C PRO A 569 4.46 1.12 20.07
N ARG A 570 5.61 1.67 19.66
CA ARG A 570 6.71 2.03 20.56
C ARG A 570 6.62 3.50 20.89
N LEU A 571 6.43 3.81 22.16
CA LEU A 571 6.27 5.16 22.70
C LEU A 571 7.23 5.34 23.87
N ALA A 572 7.72 6.56 24.08
CA ALA A 572 8.45 6.85 25.32
C ALA A 572 7.53 6.64 26.54
N ALA A 573 8.11 6.33 27.70
CA ALA A 573 7.32 6.00 28.89
C ALA A 573 6.36 7.13 29.33
N GLY A 574 6.78 8.40 29.19
CA GLY A 574 5.93 9.56 29.44
C GLY A 574 4.77 9.66 28.44
N GLU A 575 5.09 9.64 27.14
CA GLU A 575 4.09 9.70 26.07
C GLU A 575 3.05 8.58 26.16
N ARG A 576 3.46 7.35 26.49
CA ARG A 576 2.54 6.22 26.69
C ARG A 576 1.58 6.49 27.85
N ARG A 577 2.08 7.03 28.97
CA ARG A 577 1.24 7.33 30.14
C ARG A 577 0.24 8.42 29.81
N ASP A 578 0.69 9.51 29.19
CA ASP A 578 -0.17 10.63 28.82
C ASP A 578 -1.27 10.18 27.84
N LEU A 579 -0.89 9.36 26.85
CA LEU A 579 -1.83 8.82 25.87
C LEU A 579 -2.82 7.83 26.48
N LEU A 580 -2.37 6.99 27.42
CA LEU A 580 -3.25 6.08 28.18
C LEU A 580 -4.29 6.87 28.98
N GLN A 581 -3.88 7.92 29.69
CA GLN A 581 -4.79 8.74 30.49
C GLN A 581 -5.82 9.45 29.61
N GLN A 582 -5.40 10.00 28.47
CA GLN A 582 -6.32 10.58 27.48
C GLN A 582 -7.30 9.54 26.95
N ALA A 583 -6.84 8.32 26.64
CA ALA A 583 -7.70 7.23 26.18
C ALA A 583 -8.72 6.81 27.25
N LEU A 584 -8.32 6.76 28.52
CA LEU A 584 -9.20 6.42 29.64
C LEU A 584 -10.26 7.50 29.89
N VAL A 585 -9.91 8.78 29.84
CA VAL A 585 -10.89 9.88 29.93
C VAL A 585 -11.87 9.82 28.76
N HIS A 586 -11.36 9.62 27.53
CA HIS A 586 -12.20 9.47 26.34
C HIS A 586 -13.17 8.29 26.48
N MET A 587 -12.67 7.14 26.93
CA MET A 587 -13.48 5.96 27.22
C MET A 587 -14.53 6.25 28.28
N ALA A 588 -14.15 6.79 29.44
CA ALA A 588 -15.05 7.07 30.55
C ALA A 588 -16.21 7.99 30.12
N ARG A 589 -15.91 9.09 29.41
CA ARG A 589 -16.92 10.03 28.89
C ARG A 589 -17.94 9.35 27.98
N LEU A 590 -17.47 8.50 27.05
CA LEU A 590 -18.36 7.79 26.14
C LEU A 590 -19.16 6.66 26.79
N PHE A 591 -18.74 6.21 27.97
CA PHE A 591 -19.45 5.23 28.80
C PHE A 591 -20.26 5.85 29.94
N GLY A 592 -20.48 7.18 29.92
CA GLY A 592 -21.44 7.87 30.79
C GLY A 592 -20.83 8.62 31.98
N TYR A 593 -19.51 8.63 32.14
CA TYR A 593 -18.81 9.43 33.15
C TYR A 593 -18.51 10.82 32.59
N VAL A 594 -19.51 11.71 32.61
CA VAL A 594 -19.46 13.01 31.92
C VAL A 594 -18.42 13.97 32.51
N ASP A 595 -18.11 13.82 33.81
CA ASP A 595 -17.18 14.66 34.55
C ASP A 595 -15.73 14.14 34.51
N ALA A 596 -15.48 13.02 33.83
CA ALA A 596 -14.13 12.47 33.72
C ALA A 596 -13.21 13.49 33.04
N ASP A 597 -12.07 13.80 33.66
CA ASP A 597 -11.08 14.75 33.15
C ASP A 597 -9.64 14.36 33.50
N LEU A 598 -8.68 14.88 32.73
CA LEU A 598 -7.26 14.57 32.90
C LEU A 598 -6.72 15.07 34.26
N ASP A 599 -7.16 16.23 34.72
CA ASP A 599 -6.69 16.81 35.97
C ASP A 599 -7.06 15.94 37.19
N ALA A 600 -8.23 15.28 37.14
CA ALA A 600 -8.67 14.34 38.17
C ALA A 600 -7.80 13.07 38.22
N LEU A 601 -7.25 12.63 37.08
CA LEU A 601 -6.34 11.49 37.00
C LEU A 601 -4.90 11.83 37.43
N HIS A 602 -4.47 13.08 37.27
CA HIS A 602 -3.16 13.52 37.75
C HIS A 602 -3.10 13.67 39.27
N GLN A 603 -4.18 14.13 39.91
CA GLN A 603 -4.23 14.30 41.37
C GLN A 603 -4.16 12.99 42.16
N THR A 604 -4.44 11.85 41.52
CA THR A 604 -4.32 10.51 42.12
C THR A 604 -2.93 9.89 41.97
N SER A 605 -2.03 10.50 41.20
CA SER A 605 -0.69 9.98 40.89
C SER A 605 0.45 10.67 41.66
N ALA A 606 0.13 11.68 42.48
CA ALA A 606 1.06 12.39 43.36
C ALA A 606 0.87 11.93 44.81
#